data_AF-A0A0F3GWU4-F1
#
_entry.id   AF-A0A0F3GWU4-F1
#
_cell.length_a   1.000
_cell.length_b   1.000
_cell.length_c   1.000
_cell.angle_alpha   90.00
_cell.angle_beta   90.00
_cell.angle_gamma   90.00
#
_symmetry.space_group_name_H-M   'P 1'
#
loop_
_entity.id
_entity.type
_entity.pdbx_description
1 polymer ?
#
loop_
_entity_poly.entity_id
_entity_poly.type
_entity_poly.pdbx_seq_one_letter_code
_entity_poly.pdbx_strand_id
1 'polypeptide(L)'
;MDDLERLAWEMPPVYHRVFYWLRQNMTREEKLVPVNRGVGVWLTSCMLLTSYDTIARGVSYYERGIEHVPSKKTIGSVLSWLQRNGVINYVSNSSGTTITVHVSDTVET
;
A
#
# COMPACT_ATOMS: atom_id res chain seq x y z
N MET A 1 10.36 -20.99 -4.34
CA MET A 1 10.09 -19.95 -3.33
C MET A 1 9.97 -18.67 -4.11
N ASP A 2 8.77 -18.10 -4.16
CA ASP A 2 8.51 -16.86 -4.88
C ASP A 2 9.34 -15.72 -4.25
N ASP A 3 9.86 -14.79 -5.05
CA ASP A 3 10.74 -13.72 -4.55
C ASP A 3 10.02 -12.84 -3.51
N LEU A 4 8.69 -12.71 -3.64
CA LEU A 4 7.82 -12.02 -2.68
C LEU A 4 7.73 -12.75 -1.34
N GLU A 5 7.70 -14.09 -1.35
CA GLU A 5 7.70 -14.89 -0.12
C GLU A 5 9.02 -14.72 0.63
N ARG A 6 10.16 -14.75 -0.06
CA ARG A 6 11.48 -14.51 0.56
C ARG A 6 11.53 -13.11 1.16
N LEU A 7 11.08 -12.10 0.42
CA LEU A 7 11.06 -10.73 0.89
C LEU A 7 10.13 -10.54 2.09
N ALA A 8 9.01 -11.26 2.14
CA ALA A 8 8.11 -11.24 3.28
C ALA A 8 8.85 -11.66 4.56
N TRP A 9 9.68 -12.71 4.54
CA TRP A 9 10.47 -13.10 5.73
C TRP A 9 11.45 -12.02 6.23
N GLU A 10 11.87 -11.11 5.36
CA GLU A 10 12.80 -10.02 5.70
C GLU A 10 12.09 -8.76 6.21
N MET A 11 10.75 -8.69 6.13
CA MET A 11 9.99 -7.50 6.50
C MET A 11 9.90 -7.32 8.02
N PRO A 12 10.21 -6.12 8.56
CA PRO A 12 9.87 -5.80 9.92
C PRO A 12 8.35 -5.83 10.16
N PRO A 13 7.86 -6.03 11.40
CA PRO A 13 6.43 -6.21 11.69
C PRO A 13 5.50 -5.10 11.14
N VAL A 14 5.91 -3.83 11.21
CA VAL A 14 5.12 -2.70 10.66
C VAL A 14 5.06 -2.75 9.13
N TYR A 15 6.13 -3.22 8.47
CA TYR A 15 6.22 -3.29 7.02
C TYR A 15 5.27 -4.35 6.49
N HIS A 16 5.22 -5.50 7.15
CA HIS A 16 4.22 -6.55 6.88
C HIS A 16 2.79 -6.02 6.96
N ARG A 17 2.45 -5.27 8.02
CA ARG A 17 1.09 -4.75 8.19
C ARG A 17 0.71 -3.79 7.08
N VAL A 18 1.63 -2.89 6.71
CA VAL A 18 1.41 -1.97 5.57
C VAL A 18 1.23 -2.74 4.28
N PHE A 19 2.12 -3.69 3.97
CA PHE A 19 2.03 -4.51 2.78
C PHE A 19 0.69 -5.28 2.69
N TYR A 20 0.31 -5.96 3.78
CA TYR A 20 -0.94 -6.69 3.83
C TYR A 20 -2.15 -5.76 3.67
N TRP A 21 -2.14 -4.61 4.36
CA TRP A 21 -3.20 -3.62 4.24
C TRP A 21 -3.35 -3.10 2.80
N LEU A 22 -2.23 -2.83 2.10
CA LEU A 22 -2.25 -2.41 0.70
C LEU A 22 -2.89 -3.49 -0.19
N ARG A 23 -2.51 -4.77 -0.03
CA ARG A 23 -3.10 -5.88 -0.80
C ARG A 23 -4.60 -6.05 -0.57
N GLN A 24 -5.09 -5.82 0.64
CA GLN A 24 -6.51 -5.94 0.94
C GLN A 24 -7.34 -4.77 0.41
N ASN A 25 -6.73 -3.58 0.31
CA ASN A 25 -7.43 -2.36 -0.09
C ASN A 25 -7.25 -2.00 -1.56
N MET A 26 -6.37 -2.68 -2.29
CA MET A 26 -6.20 -2.46 -3.72
C MET A 26 -7.47 -2.79 -4.50
N THR A 27 -7.64 -2.08 -5.60
CA THR A 27 -8.75 -2.24 -6.51
C THR A 27 -8.64 -3.58 -7.25
N ARG A 28 -9.75 -4.31 -7.38
CA ARG A 28 -9.83 -5.58 -8.12
C ARG A 28 -10.37 -5.42 -9.54
N GLU A 29 -11.20 -4.40 -9.75
CA GLU A 29 -11.88 -4.11 -11.01
C GLU A 29 -11.75 -2.62 -11.33
N GLU A 30 -11.66 -2.26 -12.60
CA GLU A 30 -11.47 -0.85 -12.99
C GLU A 30 -12.58 0.04 -12.44
N LYS A 31 -12.19 1.14 -11.79
CA LYS A 31 -13.15 2.11 -11.25
C LYS A 31 -12.65 3.54 -11.37
N LEU A 32 -13.59 4.44 -11.65
CA LEU A 32 -13.33 5.87 -11.62
C LEU A 32 -13.50 6.39 -10.19
N VAL A 33 -12.41 6.87 -9.58
CA VAL A 33 -12.47 7.53 -8.28
C VAL A 33 -12.53 9.04 -8.49
N PRO A 34 -13.58 9.73 -8.02
CA PRO A 34 -13.64 11.17 -8.08
C PRO A 34 -12.57 11.76 -7.17
N VAL A 35 -11.69 12.60 -7.72
CA VAL A 35 -10.79 13.45 -6.93
C VAL A 35 -11.35 14.87 -6.86
N ASN A 36 -10.87 15.61 -5.87
CA ASN A 36 -11.31 16.98 -5.65
C ASN A 36 -11.10 17.82 -6.92
N ARG A 37 -12.05 18.73 -7.22
CA ARG A 37 -12.14 19.56 -8.45
C ARG A 37 -12.76 18.91 -9.70
N GLY A 38 -13.52 17.82 -9.55
CA GLY A 38 -14.33 17.25 -10.64
C GLY A 38 -13.54 16.45 -11.69
N VAL A 39 -12.23 16.27 -11.48
CA VAL A 39 -11.41 15.33 -12.25
C VAL A 39 -11.52 13.96 -11.58
N GLY A 40 -11.62 12.89 -12.35
CA GLY A 40 -11.57 11.52 -11.83
C GLY A 40 -10.23 10.86 -12.15
N VAL A 41 -9.77 9.99 -11.25
CA VAL A 41 -8.63 9.09 -11.51
C VAL A 41 -9.17 7.71 -11.81
N TRP A 42 -8.85 7.18 -12.99
CA TRP A 42 -9.09 5.78 -13.31
C TRP A 42 -8.10 4.92 -12.53
N LEU A 43 -8.63 4.04 -11.67
CA LEU A 43 -7.85 3.00 -11.01
C LEU A 43 -8.09 1.70 -11.75
N THR A 44 -6.99 1.08 -12.21
CA THR A 44 -7.02 -0.27 -12.77
C THR A 44 -6.80 -1.32 -11.67
N SER A 45 -6.82 -2.60 -12.06
CA SER A 45 -6.53 -3.69 -11.13
C SER A 45 -5.18 -3.49 -10.43
N CYS A 46 -5.11 -3.87 -9.16
CA CYS A 46 -3.95 -3.74 -8.27
C CYS A 46 -3.53 -2.30 -7.93
N MET A 47 -4.35 -1.29 -8.30
CA MET A 47 -4.12 0.10 -7.94
C MET A 47 -4.93 0.54 -6.72
N LEU A 48 -4.40 1.49 -5.97
CA LEU A 48 -5.02 2.12 -4.82
C LEU A 48 -4.73 3.62 -4.81
N LEU A 49 -5.78 4.44 -4.72
CA LEU A 49 -5.65 5.86 -4.37
C LEU A 49 -5.89 6.02 -2.87
N THR A 50 -4.90 6.54 -2.15
CA THR A 50 -4.97 6.66 -0.69
C THR A 50 -4.12 7.84 -0.18
N SER A 51 -4.02 8.00 1.14
CA SER A 51 -3.13 8.95 1.80
C SER A 51 -2.28 8.27 2.87
N TYR A 52 -1.18 8.90 3.28
CA TYR A 52 -0.33 8.35 4.33
C TYR A 52 -1.07 8.27 5.67
N ASP A 53 -2.02 9.18 5.91
CA ASP A 53 -2.88 9.19 7.10
C ASP A 53 -3.85 8.00 7.09
N THR A 54 -4.47 7.74 5.93
CA THR A 54 -5.37 6.61 5.73
C THR A 54 -4.65 5.29 5.94
N ILE A 55 -3.45 5.14 5.38
CA ILE A 55 -2.62 3.95 5.59
C ILE A 55 -2.28 3.82 7.07
N ALA A 56 -1.78 4.89 7.71
CA ALA A 56 -1.38 4.88 9.12
C ALA A 56 -2.51 4.42 10.05
N ARG A 57 -3.73 4.95 9.88
CA ARG A 57 -4.90 4.51 10.64
C ARG A 57 -5.30 3.08 10.30
N GLY A 58 -5.22 2.70 9.03
CA GLY A 58 -5.54 1.36 8.57
C GLY A 58 -4.63 0.26 9.14
N VAL A 59 -3.41 0.61 9.53
CA VAL A 59 -2.44 -0.30 10.16
C VAL A 59 -2.25 -0.05 11.66
N SER A 60 -3.12 0.75 12.29
CA SER A 60 -3.06 0.97 13.73
C SER A 60 -3.32 -0.34 14.49
N TYR A 61 -2.81 -0.41 15.72
CA TYR A 61 -3.00 -1.57 16.56
C TYR A 61 -3.09 -1.18 18.01
N TYR A 62 -3.76 -2.01 18.79
CA TYR A 62 -3.82 -1.83 20.24
C TYR A 62 -2.74 -2.67 20.91
N GLU A 63 -1.99 -2.04 21.81
CA GLU A 63 -1.07 -2.70 22.72
C GLU A 63 -1.39 -2.26 24.14
N ARG A 64 -1.73 -3.22 25.00
CA ARG A 64 -2.13 -2.96 26.40
C ARG A 64 -3.20 -1.86 26.54
N GLY A 65 -4.16 -1.84 25.61
CA GLY A 65 -5.26 -0.87 25.60
C GLY A 65 -4.92 0.51 25.01
N ILE A 66 -3.68 0.71 24.54
CA ILE A 66 -3.24 1.95 23.90
C ILE A 66 -3.25 1.76 22.38
N GLU A 67 -3.88 2.67 21.65
CA GLU A 67 -3.82 2.67 20.18
C GLU A 67 -2.49 3.23 19.69
N HIS A 68 -1.75 2.41 18.96
CA HIS A 68 -0.51 2.78 18.29
C HIS A 68 -0.78 3.00 16.81
N VAL A 69 -0.76 4.28 16.41
CA VAL A 69 -0.86 4.71 15.02
C VAL A 69 0.53 5.08 14.51
N PRO A 70 1.06 4.41 13.46
CA PRO A 70 2.34 4.78 12.88
C PRO A 70 2.34 6.22 12.34
N SER A 71 3.46 6.91 12.48
CA SER A 71 3.58 8.27 11.94
C SER A 71 3.57 8.27 10.40
N LYS A 72 3.18 9.39 9.79
CA LYS A 72 3.28 9.57 8.31
C LYS A 72 4.71 9.38 7.79
N LYS A 73 5.71 9.76 8.59
CA LYS A 73 7.14 9.55 8.27
C LYS A 73 7.48 8.05 8.25
N THR A 74 6.94 7.29 9.20
CA THR A 74 7.07 5.83 9.25
C THR A 74 6.45 5.21 8.00
N ILE A 75 5.21 5.58 7.65
CA ILE A 75 4.55 5.11 6.42
C ILE A 75 5.36 5.43 5.18
N GLY A 76 5.84 6.66 5.03
CA GLY A 76 6.70 7.04 3.89
C GLY A 76 7.97 6.21 3.79
N SER A 77 8.61 5.89 4.93
CA SER A 77 9.81 5.04 4.97
C SER A 77 9.50 3.60 4.54
N VAL A 78 8.36 3.06 4.97
CA VAL A 78 7.89 1.73 4.58
C VAL A 78 7.58 1.68 3.09
N LEU A 79 6.81 2.63 2.56
CA LEU A 79 6.49 2.69 1.12
C LEU A 79 7.76 2.81 0.27
N SER A 80 8.72 3.63 0.70
CA SER A 80 10.03 3.77 0.04
C SER A 80 10.83 2.47 0.04
N TRP A 81 10.76 1.68 1.12
CA TRP A 81 11.42 0.38 1.17
C TRP A 81 10.72 -0.64 0.27
N LEU A 82 9.38 -0.71 0.30
CA LEU A 82 8.61 -1.61 -0.57
C LEU A 82 8.87 -1.32 -2.05
N GLN A 83 8.93 -0.03 -2.44
CA GLN A 83 9.25 0.36 -3.81
C GLN A 83 10.68 -0.02 -4.21
N ARG A 84 11.67 0.21 -3.34
CA ARG A 84 13.06 -0.18 -3.61
C ARG A 84 13.24 -1.69 -3.80
N ASN A 85 12.38 -2.50 -3.19
CA ASN A 85 12.39 -3.95 -3.32
C ASN A 85 11.42 -4.47 -4.40
N GLY A 86 10.88 -3.59 -5.25
CA GLY A 86 10.01 -4.00 -6.37
C GLY A 86 8.64 -4.55 -5.98
N VAL A 87 8.19 -4.34 -4.74
CA VAL A 87 6.89 -4.83 -4.25
C VAL A 87 5.75 -3.95 -4.71
N ILE A 88 6.00 -2.64 -4.79
CA ILE A 88 5.02 -1.63 -5.20
C ILE A 88 5.68 -0.57 -6.07
N ASN A 89 4.87 0.18 -6.80
CA ASN A 89 5.21 1.53 -7.25
C ASN A 89 4.26 2.52 -6.60
N TYR A 90 4.75 3.71 -6.21
CA TYR A 90 3.85 4.76 -5.76
C TYR A 90 4.24 6.15 -6.27
N VAL A 91 3.23 6.98 -6.49
CA VAL A 91 3.36 8.38 -6.86
C VAL A 91 2.48 9.21 -5.94
N SER A 92 3.10 10.16 -5.23
CA SER A 92 2.40 11.10 -4.36
C SER A 92 2.30 12.48 -5.02
N ASN A 93 1.10 13.05 -5.04
CA ASN A 93 0.83 14.40 -5.53
C ASN A 93 -0.15 15.13 -4.59
N SER A 94 -0.55 16.35 -4.94
CA SER A 94 -1.49 17.17 -4.15
C SER A 94 -2.88 16.53 -3.96
N SER A 95 -3.26 15.59 -4.83
CA SER A 95 -4.57 14.93 -4.81
C SER A 95 -4.56 13.62 -4.03
N GLY A 96 -3.38 13.07 -3.70
CA GLY A 96 -3.26 11.82 -2.96
C GLY A 96 -2.00 11.04 -3.34
N THR A 97 -1.94 9.80 -2.88
CA THR A 97 -0.91 8.83 -3.26
C THR A 97 -1.55 7.69 -4.03
N THR A 98 -1.14 7.52 -5.28
CA THR A 98 -1.49 6.36 -6.08
C THR A 98 -0.44 5.29 -5.86
N ILE A 99 -0.87 4.09 -5.51
CA ILE A 99 -0.02 2.93 -5.24
C ILE A 99 -0.45 1.81 -6.19
N THR A 100 0.50 1.20 -6.88
CA THR A 100 0.31 -0.02 -7.68
C THR A 100 1.06 -1.15 -6.98
N VAL A 101 0.36 -2.23 -6.65
CA VAL A 101 0.95 -3.41 -6.02
C VAL A 101 1.34 -4.41 -7.11
N HIS A 102 2.58 -4.89 -7.09
CA HIS A 102 3.00 -5.96 -7.97
C HIS A 102 2.48 -7.29 -7.43
N VAL A 103 1.63 -7.96 -8.19
CA VAL A 103 1.27 -9.35 -7.95
C VAL A 103 2.19 -10.17 -8.84
N SER A 104 3.03 -11.03 -8.25
CA SER A 104 3.76 -12.02 -9.02
C SER A 104 2.72 -12.93 -9.69
N ASP A 105 2.49 -12.74 -10.98
CA ASP A 105 1.70 -13.69 -11.77
C ASP A 105 2.57 -14.93 -11.97
N THR A 106 2.37 -15.95 -11.13
CA THR A 106 2.68 -17.32 -11.55
C THR A 106 1.73 -17.68 -12.68
N VAL A 107 2.14 -17.32 -13.91
CA VAL A 107 1.59 -17.93 -15.12
C VAL A 107 2.33 -19.25 -15.30
N GLU A 108 1.92 -20.28 -14.57
CA GLU A 108 2.30 -21.64 -14.94
C GLU A 108 1.50 -22.02 -16.19
N THR A 109 2.22 -22.14 -17.31
CA THR A 109 1.73 -22.69 -18.58
C THR A 109 1.95 -24.19 -18.59
#